data_AF-A0A9D4XKU5-F1
#
_entry.id   AF-A0A9D4XKU5-F1
#
_cell.length_a   1.000
_cell.length_b   1.000
_cell.length_c   1.000
_cell.angle_alpha   90.00
_cell.angle_beta   90.00
_cell.angle_gamma   90.00
#
_symmetry.space_group_name_H-M   'P 1'
#
loop_
_entity.id
_entity.type
_entity.pdbx_description
1 polymer ?
#
loop_
_entity_poly.entity_id
_entity_poly.type
_entity_poly.pdbx_seq_one_letter_code
_entity_poly.pdbx_strand_id
1 'polypeptide(L)'
;MDLVCLPLVQIDVILARQVNEAVADGAELFMLLATLEAKDKLVICDLAVVCDFPDVFREEVNELPPEREVEFSIDLVPGTRPMSMAPYRMSAVELTELKSQLEDL
;
A
#
# COMPACT_ATOMS: atom_id res chain seq x y z
N MET A 1 1.62 19.09 -31.81
CA MET A 1 0.19 18.95 -31.47
C MET A 1 0.00 19.79 -30.23
N ASP A 2 -0.53 21.00 -30.40
CA ASP A 2 -0.59 21.99 -29.33
C ASP A 2 -1.72 21.63 -28.38
N LEU A 3 -1.36 21.34 -27.12
CA LEU A 3 -2.31 21.08 -26.07
C LEU A 3 -2.88 22.42 -25.59
N VAL A 4 -4.05 22.79 -26.11
CA VAL A 4 -4.75 24.00 -25.64
C VAL A 4 -5.41 23.66 -24.31
N CYS A 5 -4.82 24.09 -23.20
CA CYS A 5 -5.44 24.03 -21.89
C CYS A 5 -6.57 25.07 -21.81
N LEU A 6 -7.81 24.64 -22.06
CA LEU A 6 -8.98 25.44 -21.74
C LEU A 6 -9.34 25.23 -20.26
N PRO A 7 -9.47 26.29 -19.45
CA PRO A 7 -9.96 26.16 -18.08
C PRO A 7 -11.36 25.54 -18.08
N LEU A 8 -11.54 24.41 -17.38
CA LEU A 8 -12.84 23.72 -17.24
C LEU A 8 -13.92 24.59 -16.57
N VAL A 9 -13.54 25.73 -16.01
CA VAL A 9 -14.42 26.71 -15.36
C VAL A 9 -15.35 27.42 -16.35
N GLN A 10 -15.11 27.31 -17.66
CA GLN A 10 -15.92 27.89 -18.73
C GLN A 10 -16.74 26.88 -19.54
N ILE A 11 -16.72 25.59 -19.17
CA ILE A 11 -17.45 24.54 -19.88
C ILE A 11 -18.67 24.14 -19.06
N ASP A 12 -19.86 24.41 -19.58
CA ASP A 12 -21.09 23.87 -19.02
C ASP A 12 -21.21 22.39 -19.36
N VAL A 13 -21.14 21.54 -18.33
CA VAL A 13 -21.29 20.09 -18.47
C VAL A 13 -22.78 19.75 -18.47
N ILE A 14 -23.30 19.36 -19.64
CA ILE A 14 -24.68 18.87 -19.77
C ILE A 14 -24.74 17.35 -19.69
N LEU A 15 -25.85 16.82 -19.16
CA LEU A 15 -26.08 15.37 -19.15
C LEU A 15 -26.41 14.87 -20.56
N ALA A 16 -26.08 13.61 -20.85
CA ALA A 16 -26.35 12.97 -22.14
C ALA A 16 -27.82 13.09 -22.61
N ARG A 17 -28.77 13.07 -21.66
CA ARG A 17 -30.21 13.20 -21.94
C ARG A 17 -30.60 14.59 -22.47
N GLN A 18 -29.81 15.62 -22.15
CA GLN A 18 -30.07 17.02 -22.50
C GLN A 18 -29.37 17.43 -23.80
N VAL A 19 -28.52 16.57 -24.35
CA VAL A 19 -27.78 16.83 -25.59
C VAL A 19 -28.73 17.04 -26.77
N ASN A 20 -29.78 16.22 -26.89
CA ASN A 20 -30.73 16.31 -28.00
C ASN A 20 -31.52 17.64 -27.99
N GLU A 21 -31.83 18.17 -26.81
CA GLU A 21 -32.51 19.45 -26.64
C GLU A 21 -31.59 20.60 -27.07
N ALA A 22 -30.34 20.60 -26.60
CA ALA A 22 -29.34 21.60 -27.00
C ALA A 22 -29.04 21.59 -28.50
N VAL A 23 -29.03 20.41 -29.13
CA VAL A 23 -28.85 20.27 -30.59
C VAL A 23 -30.08 20.77 -31.36
N ALA A 24 -31.29 20.54 -30.85
CA ALA A 24 -32.52 21.04 -31.46
C ALA A 24 -32.61 22.57 -31.45
N ASP A 25 -32.01 23.20 -30.44
CA ASP A 25 -31.88 24.66 -30.33
C ASP A 25 -30.74 25.25 -31.21
N GLY A 26 -30.06 24.40 -31.98
CA GLY A 26 -29.05 24.81 -32.96
C GLY A 26 -27.65 25.01 -32.39
N ALA A 27 -27.35 24.49 -31.20
CA ALA A 27 -26.01 24.58 -30.62
C ALA A 27 -25.00 23.68 -31.34
N GLU A 28 -23.78 24.19 -31.54
CA GLU A 28 -22.65 23.37 -31.99
C GLU A 28 -22.06 22.59 -30.81
N LEU A 29 -22.02 21.25 -30.93
CA LEU A 29 -21.54 20.37 -29.86
C LEU A 29 -20.13 19.86 -30.14
N PHE A 30 -19.26 19.95 -29.13
CA PHE A 30 -17.95 19.32 -29.13
C PHE A 30 -17.91 18.20 -28.08
N MET A 31 -17.47 17.01 -28.48
CA MET A 31 -17.35 15.85 -27.58
C MET A 31 -15.89 15.68 -27.17
N LEU A 32 -15.63 15.78 -25.86
CA LEU A 32 -14.35 15.43 -25.25
C LEU A 32 -14.52 14.09 -24.54
N LEU A 33 -13.78 13.08 -25.00
CA LEU A 33 -13.68 11.81 -24.30
C LEU A 33 -12.52 11.90 -23.31
N ALA A 34 -12.83 11.91 -22.01
CA ALA A 34 -11.84 11.84 -20.95
C ALA A 34 -11.94 10.50 -20.23
N THR A 35 -10.80 9.83 -20.08
CA THR A 35 -10.65 8.61 -19.29
C THR A 35 -9.98 8.96 -17.97
N LEU A 36 -10.66 8.68 -16.85
CA LEU A 36 -10.05 8.79 -15.52
C LEU A 36 -9.43 7.44 -15.16
N GLU A 37 -8.10 7.36 -15.20
CA GLU A 37 -7.38 6.23 -14.61
C GLU A 37 -7.29 6.44 -13.10
N ALA A 38 -8.23 5.86 -12.36
CA ALA A 38 -8.06 5.72 -10.92
C ALA A 38 -7.00 4.64 -10.67
N LYS A 39 -5.81 5.03 -10.22
CA LYS A 39 -4.80 4.08 -9.74
C LYS A 39 -5.33 3.45 -8.45
N ASP A 40 -5.87 2.23 -8.55
CA ASP A 40 -6.42 1.44 -7.42
C ASP A 40 -5.37 1.00 -6.38
N LYS A 41 -4.09 1.33 -6.60
CA LYS A 41 -3.02 1.14 -5.63
C LYS A 41 -2.23 2.43 -5.52
N LEU A 42 -2.35 3.10 -4.37
CA LEU A 42 -1.26 3.94 -3.90
C LEU A 42 -0.08 3.00 -3.70
N VAL A 43 0.88 3.04 -4.62
CA VAL A 43 2.15 2.36 -4.43
C VAL A 43 2.75 3.05 -3.20
N ILE A 44 2.91 2.32 -2.10
CA ILE A 44 3.45 2.88 -0.84
C ILE A 44 4.81 3.54 -1.06
N CYS A 45 5.54 3.11 -2.10
CA CYS A 45 6.77 3.74 -2.58
C CYS A 45 6.62 5.20 -3.06
N ASP A 46 5.41 5.71 -3.29
CA ASP A 46 5.17 7.11 -3.67
C ASP A 46 5.01 8.04 -2.45
N LEU A 47 4.95 7.48 -1.23
CA LEU A 47 4.94 8.28 -0.01
C LEU A 47 6.35 8.83 0.25
N ALA A 48 6.48 10.15 0.35
CA ALA A 48 7.77 10.81 0.58
C ALA A 48 8.59 10.17 1.73
N VAL A 49 7.93 9.83 2.84
CA VAL A 49 8.57 9.18 3.99
C VAL A 49 9.17 7.82 3.64
N VAL A 50 8.57 7.05 2.74
CA VAL A 50 9.11 5.74 2.33
C VAL A 50 10.31 5.93 1.41
N CYS A 51 10.25 6.91 0.51
CA CYS A 51 11.38 7.28 -0.34
C CYS A 51 12.59 7.79 0.46
N ASP A 52 12.33 8.49 1.56
CA ASP A 52 13.37 9.09 2.41
C ASP A 52 14.15 8.06 3.24
N PHE A 53 13.58 6.86 3.45
CA PHE A 53 14.17 5.79 4.26
C PHE A 53 14.15 4.42 3.54
N PRO A 54 14.85 4.27 2.39
CA PRO A 54 14.83 3.04 1.59
C PRO A 54 15.51 1.85 2.28
N ASP A 55 16.35 2.12 3.27
CA ASP A 55 17.00 1.13 4.13
C ASP A 55 16.08 0.59 5.23
N VAL A 56 15.14 1.39 5.72
CA VAL A 56 14.15 0.99 6.74
C VAL A 56 12.95 0.29 6.10
N PHE A 57 12.51 0.75 4.92
CA PHE A 57 11.34 0.22 4.21
C PHE A 57 11.73 -0.64 2.99
N ARG A 58 12.61 -1.61 3.21
CA ARG A 58 12.97 -2.59 2.17
C ARG A 58 11.80 -3.57 1.91
N GLU A 59 11.75 -4.10 0.70
CA GLU A 59 10.74 -5.10 0.29
C GLU A 59 10.91 -6.43 1.07
N GLU A 60 12.16 -6.76 1.43
CA GLU A 60 12.51 -7.90 2.27
C GLU A 60 13.41 -7.46 3.44
N VAL A 61 13.17 -8.04 4.62
CA VAL A 61 13.95 -7.77 5.84
C VAL A 61 14.74 -9.04 6.20
N ASN A 62 15.87 -9.24 5.52
CA ASN A 62 16.72 -10.41 5.70
C ASN A 62 17.83 -10.19 6.75
N GLU A 63 17.86 -9.03 7.40
CA GLU A 63 18.92 -8.63 8.33
C GLU A 63 18.37 -8.55 9.75
N LEU A 64 19.08 -9.17 10.70
CA LEU A 64 18.83 -8.96 12.12
C LEU A 64 19.06 -7.48 12.46
N PRO A 65 18.32 -6.93 13.44
CA PRO A 65 18.57 -5.57 13.90
C PRO A 65 20.06 -5.40 14.27
N PRO A 66 20.67 -4.25 13.96
CA PRO A 66 22.04 -3.98 14.33
C PRO A 66 22.23 -4.14 15.85
N GLU A 67 23.45 -4.51 16.24
CA GLU A 67 23.82 -4.63 17.64
C GLU A 67 23.47 -3.33 18.37
N ARG A 68 22.66 -3.45 19.42
CA ARG A 68 22.21 -2.31 20.20
C ARG A 68 23.25 -2.02 21.27
N GLU A 69 23.56 -0.75 21.49
CA GLU A 69 24.47 -0.31 22.55
C GLU A 69 23.97 -0.67 23.96
N VAL A 70 22.65 -0.89 24.10
CA VAL A 70 22.01 -1.28 25.36
C VAL A 70 21.65 -2.76 25.34
N GLU A 71 22.13 -3.49 26.32
CA GLU A 71 21.73 -4.87 26.59
C GLU A 71 20.31 -4.90 27.18
N PHE A 72 19.43 -5.72 26.61
CA PHE A 72 18.07 -5.92 27.12
C PHE A 72 18.09 -7.04 28.15
N SER A 73 17.83 -6.72 29.42
CA SER A 73 17.60 -7.72 30.47
C SER A 73 16.10 -8.03 30.62
N ILE A 74 15.79 -9.28 30.98
CA ILE A 74 14.44 -9.68 31.41
C ILE A 74 14.46 -9.78 32.93
N ASP A 75 13.92 -8.77 33.60
CA ASP A 75 13.85 -8.75 35.05
C ASP A 75 12.76 -9.72 35.55
N LEU A 76 13.18 -10.73 36.32
CA LEU A 76 12.26 -11.71 36.88
C LEU A 76 11.82 -11.28 38.27
N VAL A 77 10.54 -11.49 38.57
CA VAL A 77 10.02 -11.35 39.94
C VAL A 77 10.71 -12.42 40.82
N PRO A 78 11.19 -12.08 42.02
CA PRO A 78 11.81 -13.03 42.93
C PRO A 78 10.94 -14.27 43.16
N GLY A 79 11.52 -15.46 42.99
CA GLY A 79 10.79 -16.74 43.10
C GLY A 79 10.21 -17.27 41.79
N THR A 80 10.36 -16.55 40.67
CA THR A 80 10.01 -17.05 39.33
C THR A 80 10.84 -18.29 39.00
N ARG A 81 10.17 -19.35 38.54
CA ARG A 81 10.80 -20.60 38.10
C ARG A 81 10.74 -20.70 36.58
N PRO A 82 11.68 -21.40 35.93
CA PRO A 82 11.58 -21.68 34.50
C PRO A 82 10.26 -22.39 34.16
N MET A 83 9.62 -21.94 33.09
CA MET A 83 8.42 -22.59 32.57
C MET A 83 8.82 -23.67 31.57
N SER A 84 8.27 -24.88 31.73
CA SER A 84 8.43 -25.97 30.77
C SER A 84 7.05 -26.49 30.41
N MET A 85 6.65 -26.28 29.16
CA MET A 85 5.37 -26.71 28.60
C MET A 85 5.63 -27.58 27.38
N ALA A 86 4.81 -28.61 27.18
CA ALA A 86 4.88 -29.42 25.98
C ALA A 86 4.50 -28.57 24.75
N PRO A 87 5.17 -28.73 23.60
CA PRO A 87 4.78 -28.08 22.36
C PRO A 87 3.35 -28.44 21.95
N TYR A 88 2.65 -27.51 21.31
CA TYR A 88 1.35 -27.79 20.71
C TYR A 88 1.48 -28.78 19.56
N ARG A 89 0.44 -29.59 19.36
CA ARG A 89 0.37 -30.51 18.21
C ARG A 89 0.14 -29.70 16.95
N MET A 90 1.03 -29.88 15.99
CA MET A 90 0.96 -29.28 14.66
C MET A 90 0.83 -30.40 13.61
N SER A 91 0.17 -30.09 12.51
CA SER A 91 0.10 -30.94 11.32
C SER A 91 1.46 -31.01 10.61
N ALA A 92 1.60 -31.94 9.66
CA ALA A 92 2.84 -32.07 8.88
C ALA A 92 3.18 -30.79 8.09
N VAL A 93 2.17 -30.10 7.56
CA VAL A 93 2.35 -28.87 6.77
C VAL A 93 2.87 -27.73 7.66
N GLU A 94 2.27 -27.55 8.83
CA GLU A 94 2.70 -26.53 9.80
C GLU A 94 4.12 -26.80 10.31
N LEU A 95 4.49 -28.07 10.52
CA LEU A 95 5.85 -28.43 10.93
C LEU A 95 6.89 -28.16 9.83
N THR A 96 6.54 -28.39 8.56
CA THR A 96 7.41 -28.05 7.44
C THR A 96 7.62 -26.55 7.32
N GLU A 97 6.55 -25.77 7.44
CA GLU A 97 6.63 -24.30 7.41
C GLU A 97 7.45 -23.76 8.58
N LEU A 98 7.15 -24.22 9.81
CA LEU A 98 7.91 -23.82 11.01
C LEU A 98 9.39 -24.13 10.86
N LYS A 99 9.72 -25.29 10.28
CA LYS A 99 11.11 -25.67 10.04
C LYS A 99 11.79 -24.70 9.05
N SER A 100 11.12 -24.35 7.94
CA SER A 100 11.65 -23.38 6.97
C SER A 100 11.97 -22.05 7.65
N GLN A 101 11.03 -21.52 8.43
CA GLN A 101 11.20 -20.25 9.15
C GLN A 101 12.35 -20.30 10.16
N LEU A 102 12.59 -21.44 10.81
CA LEU A 102 13.73 -21.62 11.72
C LEU A 102 15.07 -21.73 11.00
N GLU A 103 15.10 -22.24 9.76
CA GLU A 103 16.31 -22.31 8.93
C GLU A 103 16.67 -20.94 8.34
N ASP A 104 15.70 -20.04 8.21
CA ASP A 104 15.87 -18.67 7.72
C ASP A 104 16.33 -17.66 8.80
N LEU A 105 16.32 -18.04 10.09
CA LEU A 105 16.80 -17.22 11.22
C LEU A 105 18.33 -17.20 11.34
#